data_AF-A0A4V3RVC0-F1
#
_entry.id   AF-A0A4V3RVC0-F1
#
_cell.length_a   1.000
_cell.length_b   1.000
_cell.length_c   1.000
_cell.angle_alpha   90.00
_cell.angle_beta   90.00
_cell.angle_gamma   90.00
#
_symmetry.space_group_name_H-M   'P 1'
#
loop_
_entity.id
_entity.type
_entity.pdbx_description
1 polymer ?
#
loop_
_entity_poly.entity_id
_entity_poly.type
_entity_poly.pdbx_seq_one_letter_code
_entity_poly.pdbx_strand_id
1 'polypeptide(L)'
;DTLTMIDYLESFRNRYGIRSDEIVADSGYGSEENYEYMLRNGMTPYVKYNMFHVEQRRKYRNDPFRVSNLFYNQQEDFYVCPMGQRMRFMRQEKRHTASGYEQTVSIYRATRCEGCPLRGQCHKSKGNRQIEVNHTLNEYKAIARDLLTSEQGLRHRSNRPIEPEAVFGQIKECGKFRRLRLRGLSGAKIEFGLKALAHNLRKLALARAKSSSGRPLSPQNTPQTNLSKLNIGFWCRFNSNRPIAA
;
A
#
# COMPACT_ATOMS: atom_id res chain seq x y z
N ASP A 1 4.69 -4.81 8.71
CA ASP A 1 5.87 -4.82 7.83
C ASP A 1 6.19 -3.43 7.31
N THR A 2 5.73 -2.36 7.97
CA THR A 2 5.92 -0.99 7.50
C THR A 2 7.38 -0.55 7.50
N LEU A 3 8.22 -1.21 8.30
CA LEU A 3 9.62 -0.84 8.53
C LEU A 3 10.58 -1.25 7.41
N THR A 4 10.19 -2.20 6.54
CA THR A 4 11.13 -2.81 5.59
C THR A 4 11.09 -2.16 4.20
N MET A 5 10.10 -1.31 3.93
CA MET A 5 9.88 -0.75 2.59
C MET A 5 11.01 0.20 2.17
N ILE A 6 11.39 1.13 3.05
CA ILE A 6 12.43 2.13 2.76
C ILE A 6 13.77 1.44 2.53
N ASP A 7 14.17 0.55 3.43
CA ASP A 7 15.40 -0.25 3.30
C ASP A 7 15.42 -1.04 1.98
N TYR A 8 14.28 -1.60 1.58
CA TYR A 8 14.15 -2.32 0.32
C TYR A 8 14.33 -1.39 -0.90
N LEU A 9 13.65 -0.24 -0.92
CA LEU A 9 13.75 0.74 -2.01
C LEU A 9 15.17 1.30 -2.13
N GLU A 10 15.83 1.55 -1.00
CA GLU A 10 17.22 2.00 -0.97
C GLU A 10 18.19 0.91 -1.42
N SER A 11 18.00 -0.33 -0.97
CA SER A 11 18.81 -1.47 -1.42
C SER A 11 18.68 -1.67 -2.94
N PHE A 12 17.46 -1.53 -3.48
CA PHE A 12 17.20 -1.61 -4.91
C PHE A 12 17.94 -0.50 -5.67
N ARG A 13 17.81 0.75 -5.22
CA ARG A 13 18.51 1.89 -5.80
C ARG A 13 20.03 1.69 -5.80
N ASN A 14 20.59 1.27 -4.67
CA ASN A 14 22.03 1.09 -4.53
C ASN A 14 22.56 -0.06 -5.40
N ARG A 15 21.75 -1.09 -5.66
CA ARG A 15 22.16 -2.23 -6.50
C ARG A 15 22.06 -1.94 -7.99
N TYR A 16 21.02 -1.23 -8.42
CA TYR A 16 20.72 -1.07 -9.85
C TYR A 16 20.97 0.35 -10.38
N GLY A 17 21.29 1.31 -9.52
CA GLY A 17 21.51 2.71 -9.88
C GLY A 17 20.24 3.46 -10.33
N ILE A 18 19.07 2.82 -10.20
CA ILE A 18 17.78 3.34 -10.69
C ILE A 18 16.71 3.30 -9.60
N ARG A 19 15.72 4.18 -9.69
CA ARG A 19 14.57 4.27 -8.77
C ARG A 19 13.26 3.97 -9.49
N SER A 20 12.31 3.40 -8.77
CA SER A 20 11.05 2.91 -9.34
C SER A 20 9.97 3.99 -9.32
N ASP A 21 9.51 4.41 -10.51
CA ASP A 21 8.52 5.49 -10.66
C ASP A 21 7.18 5.18 -9.96
N GLU A 22 6.76 3.91 -9.99
CA GLU A 22 5.52 3.43 -9.38
C GLU A 22 5.82 2.34 -8.35
N ILE A 23 5.25 2.48 -7.15
CA ILE A 23 5.37 1.49 -6.07
C ILE A 23 4.02 0.84 -5.83
N VAL A 24 3.94 -0.47 -6.03
CA VAL A 24 2.74 -1.27 -5.77
C VAL A 24 3.01 -2.17 -4.57
N ALA A 25 2.23 -2.00 -3.50
CA ALA A 25 2.35 -2.84 -2.31
C ALA A 25 0.98 -3.03 -1.63
N ASP A 26 0.80 -4.16 -0.93
CA ASP A 26 -0.45 -4.42 -0.20
C ASP A 26 -0.38 -3.86 1.24
N SER A 27 -1.50 -3.87 1.97
CA SER A 27 -1.76 -2.86 3.02
C SER A 27 -0.79 -2.79 4.20
N GLY A 28 0.04 -3.81 4.40
CA GLY A 28 1.03 -3.88 5.46
C GLY A 28 2.16 -2.84 5.37
N TYR A 29 2.28 -2.14 4.24
CA TYR A 29 3.25 -1.06 4.01
C TYR A 29 2.64 0.36 4.08
N GLY A 30 1.33 0.50 4.25
CA GLY A 30 0.68 1.81 4.32
C GLY A 30 0.89 2.52 5.65
N SER A 31 2.00 3.25 5.77
CA SER A 31 2.33 4.14 6.91
C SER A 31 2.67 5.55 6.42
N GLU A 32 2.57 6.53 7.33
CA GLU A 32 2.91 7.93 7.03
C GLU A 32 4.35 8.07 6.51
N GLU A 33 5.30 7.50 7.24
CA GLU A 33 6.72 7.46 6.88
C GLU A 33 6.96 6.93 5.45
N ASN A 34 6.27 5.84 5.09
CA ASN A 34 6.41 5.23 3.77
C ASN A 34 5.79 6.09 2.67
N TYR A 35 4.64 6.70 2.92
CA TYR A 35 4.01 7.62 1.96
C TYR A 35 4.86 8.87 1.76
N GLU A 36 5.33 9.48 2.85
CA GLU A 36 6.22 10.64 2.80
C GLU A 36 7.48 10.32 2.01
N TYR A 37 8.12 9.18 2.29
CA TYR A 37 9.32 8.73 1.61
C TYR A 37 9.11 8.58 0.09
N MET A 38 8.05 7.88 -0.32
CA MET A 38 7.75 7.67 -1.74
C MET A 38 7.48 9.00 -2.45
N LEU A 39 6.61 9.84 -1.89
CA LEU A 39 6.23 11.12 -2.50
C LEU A 39 7.41 12.09 -2.59
N ARG A 40 8.23 12.20 -1.54
CA ARG A 40 9.45 13.04 -1.56
C ARG A 40 10.47 12.61 -2.59
N ASN A 41 10.52 11.32 -2.92
CA ASN A 41 11.43 10.78 -3.92
C ASN A 41 10.81 10.70 -5.33
N GLY A 42 9.66 11.32 -5.56
CA GLY A 42 8.98 11.34 -6.85
C GLY A 42 8.37 10.00 -7.27
N MET A 43 8.17 9.10 -6.31
CA MET A 43 7.55 7.79 -6.55
C MET A 43 6.04 7.87 -6.34
N THR A 44 5.27 7.22 -7.21
CA THR A 44 3.80 7.17 -7.14
C THR A 44 3.34 5.99 -6.27
N PRO A 45 2.70 6.23 -5.10
CA PRO A 45 2.40 5.18 -4.14
C PRO A 45 1.05 4.50 -4.39
N TYR A 46 1.03 3.42 -5.18
CA TYR A 46 -0.10 2.48 -5.25
C TYR A 46 -0.07 1.49 -4.07
N VAL A 47 0.02 2.03 -2.86
CA VAL A 47 0.13 1.26 -1.61
C VAL A 47 -1.15 1.41 -0.82
N LYS A 48 -1.84 0.29 -0.55
CA LYS A 48 -3.05 0.31 0.29
C LYS A 48 -2.69 0.69 1.73
N TYR A 49 -3.60 1.35 2.41
CA TYR A 49 -3.60 1.41 3.88
C TYR A 49 -4.61 0.42 4.44
N ASN A 50 -4.43 0.01 5.70
CA ASN A 50 -5.19 -1.08 6.33
C ASN A 50 -6.72 -0.91 6.27
N MET A 51 -7.22 0.32 6.36
CA MET A 51 -8.66 0.60 6.38
C MET A 51 -9.30 0.73 5.00
N PHE A 52 -8.54 0.71 3.90
CA PHE A 52 -9.01 1.03 2.55
C PHE A 52 -10.25 0.23 2.09
N HIS A 53 -10.29 -1.09 2.34
CA HIS A 53 -11.49 -1.89 1.99
C HIS A 53 -12.61 -1.76 3.01
N VAL A 54 -12.28 -1.53 4.28
CA VAL A 54 -13.25 -1.45 5.36
C VAL A 54 -14.06 -0.16 5.25
N GLU A 55 -13.41 0.95 4.92
CA GLU A 55 -14.06 2.25 4.78
C GLU A 55 -15.04 2.32 3.60
N GLN A 56 -14.90 1.47 2.59
CA GLN A 56 -15.83 1.41 1.45
C GLN A 56 -17.17 0.75 1.82
N ARG A 57 -17.21 -0.03 2.91
CA ARG A 57 -18.44 -0.72 3.34
C ARG A 57 -19.49 0.28 3.80
N ARG A 58 -20.76 0.05 3.42
CA ARG A 58 -21.90 0.94 3.77
C ARG A 58 -22.01 1.20 5.27
N LYS A 59 -21.85 0.16 6.10
CA LYS A 59 -21.87 0.29 7.57
C LYS A 59 -20.78 1.23 8.10
N TYR A 60 -19.61 1.28 7.48
CA TYR A 60 -18.52 2.17 7.90
C TYR A 60 -18.80 3.61 7.47
N ARG A 61 -19.21 3.83 6.23
CA ARG A 61 -19.51 5.17 5.68
C ARG A 61 -20.66 5.86 6.40
N ASN A 62 -21.67 5.09 6.82
CA ASN A 62 -22.88 5.63 7.43
C ASN A 62 -22.79 5.71 8.96
N ASP A 63 -21.65 5.41 9.56
CA ASP A 63 -21.46 5.48 11.02
C ASP A 63 -21.09 6.93 11.41
N PRO A 64 -22.01 7.72 11.98
CA PRO A 64 -21.76 9.13 12.27
C PRO A 64 -20.75 9.31 13.40
N PHE A 65 -20.49 8.27 14.21
CA PHE A 65 -19.61 8.39 15.37
C PHE A 65 -18.14 8.20 15.01
N ARG A 66 -17.80 7.86 13.77
CA ARG A 66 -16.40 7.72 13.34
C ARG A 66 -15.75 9.07 13.07
N VAL A 67 -14.53 9.24 13.55
CA VAL A 67 -13.72 10.45 13.35
C VAL A 67 -13.56 10.78 11.87
N SER A 68 -13.35 9.76 11.02
CA SER A 68 -13.22 9.91 9.57
C SER A 68 -14.47 10.47 8.88
N ASN A 69 -15.64 10.35 9.51
CA ASN A 69 -16.92 10.77 8.95
C ASN A 69 -17.42 12.09 9.58
N LEU A 70 -16.68 12.65 10.53
CA LEU A 70 -17.01 13.96 11.10
C LEU A 70 -16.65 15.06 10.10
N PHE A 71 -17.47 16.11 10.06
CA PHE A 71 -17.15 17.30 9.29
C PHE A 71 -15.98 18.04 9.95
N TYR A 72 -14.99 18.41 9.13
CA TYR A 72 -13.83 19.21 9.54
C TYR A 72 -13.87 20.55 8.79
N ASN A 73 -13.84 21.65 9.54
CA ASN A 73 -13.64 22.99 8.98
C ASN A 73 -12.14 23.34 9.06
N GLN A 74 -11.48 23.39 7.91
CA GLN A 74 -10.05 23.73 7.83
C GLN A 74 -9.78 25.23 8.07
N GLN A 75 -10.73 26.12 7.80
CA GLN A 75 -10.56 27.57 7.97
C GLN A 75 -10.62 27.98 9.44
N GLU A 76 -11.56 27.40 10.20
CA GLU A 76 -11.79 27.71 11.62
C GLU A 76 -11.18 26.65 12.58
N ASP A 77 -10.50 25.62 12.05
CA ASP A 77 -9.87 24.51 12.76
C ASP A 77 -10.74 23.84 13.85
N PHE A 78 -11.87 23.27 13.42
CA PHE A 78 -12.71 22.46 14.30
C PHE A 78 -13.38 21.29 13.61
N TYR A 79 -13.73 20.29 14.41
CA TYR A 79 -14.61 19.20 14.00
C TYR A 79 -16.04 19.41 14.50
N VAL A 80 -17.03 18.86 13.81
CA VAL A 80 -18.42 18.86 14.27
C VAL A 80 -18.80 17.46 14.71
N CYS A 81 -19.28 17.34 15.96
CA CYS A 81 -19.74 16.06 16.47
C CYS A 81 -21.14 15.71 15.90
N PRO A 82 -21.61 14.45 16.00
CA PRO A 82 -22.92 14.06 15.45
C PRO A 82 -24.13 14.81 16.03
N MET A 83 -23.99 15.39 17.23
CA MET A 83 -25.01 16.24 17.86
C MET A 83 -24.95 17.71 17.37
N GLY A 84 -23.99 18.07 16.50
CA GLY A 84 -23.83 19.41 15.94
C GLY A 84 -22.92 20.37 16.72
N GLN A 85 -22.37 19.95 17.87
CA GLN A 85 -21.44 20.79 18.65
C GLN A 85 -20.03 20.81 18.06
N ARG A 86 -19.38 21.99 18.11
CA ARG A 86 -17.99 22.18 17.69
C ARG A 86 -17.02 21.48 18.66
N MET A 87 -16.05 20.78 18.12
CA MET A 87 -14.92 20.18 18.82
C MET A 87 -13.68 21.02 18.52
N ARG A 88 -13.22 21.76 19.53
CA ARG A 88 -12.14 22.74 19.36
C ARG A 88 -10.78 22.07 19.44
N PHE A 89 -9.83 22.60 18.69
CA PHE A 89 -8.42 22.27 18.84
C PHE A 89 -7.96 22.51 20.28
N MET A 90 -7.21 21.56 20.82
CA MET A 90 -6.68 21.62 22.18
C MET A 90 -5.16 21.75 22.18
N ARG A 91 -4.48 20.82 21.50
CA ARG A 91 -3.01 20.76 21.44
C ARG A 91 -2.56 19.82 20.33
N GLN A 92 -1.29 19.90 20.00
CA GLN A 92 -0.56 18.92 19.21
C GLN A 92 0.38 18.11 20.09
N GLU A 93 0.50 16.83 19.77
CA GLU A 93 1.46 15.91 20.40
C GLU A 93 2.32 15.27 19.32
N LYS A 94 3.63 15.16 19.60
CA LYS A 94 4.55 14.36 18.81
C LYS A 94 4.49 12.91 19.27
N ARG A 95 4.39 11.97 18.35
CA ARG A 95 4.40 10.53 18.62
C ARG A 95 5.45 9.85 17.78
N HIS A 96 6.19 8.93 18.38
CA HIS A 96 7.16 8.13 17.65
C HIS A 96 6.58 6.76 17.33
N THR A 97 6.76 6.35 16.07
CA THR A 97 6.46 4.99 15.63
C THR A 97 7.57 4.03 16.06
N ALA A 98 7.40 2.73 15.81
CA ALA A 98 8.43 1.73 16.09
C ALA A 98 9.74 1.91 15.30
N SER A 99 9.72 2.61 14.15
CA SER A 99 10.93 3.02 13.39
C SER A 99 11.64 4.21 14.04
N GLY A 100 11.03 4.89 15.01
CA GLY A 100 11.48 6.18 15.53
C GLY A 100 10.94 7.38 14.75
N TYR A 101 10.18 7.16 13.66
CA TYR A 101 9.58 8.23 12.87
C TYR A 101 8.60 9.07 13.70
N GLU A 102 8.77 10.39 13.67
CA GLU A 102 7.98 11.37 14.40
C GLU A 102 6.71 11.73 13.61
N GLN A 103 5.55 11.53 14.23
CA GLN A 103 4.24 11.89 13.70
C GLN A 103 3.62 13.00 14.55
N THR A 104 2.93 13.93 13.91
CA THR A 104 2.17 14.97 14.62
C THR A 104 0.70 14.59 14.72
N VAL A 105 0.18 14.54 15.95
CA VAL A 105 -1.22 14.24 16.23
C VAL A 105 -1.89 15.46 16.85
N SER A 106 -2.94 15.94 16.20
CA SER A 106 -3.77 17.05 16.68
C SER A 106 -4.93 16.51 17.50
N ILE A 107 -5.15 17.11 18.67
CA ILE A 107 -6.17 16.69 19.62
C ILE A 107 -7.30 17.71 19.65
N TYR A 108 -8.53 17.24 19.43
CA TYR A 108 -9.73 18.05 19.48
C TYR A 108 -10.68 17.55 20.56
N ARG A 109 -11.38 18.46 21.23
CA ARG A 109 -12.32 18.12 22.32
C ARG A 109 -13.65 18.82 22.15
N ALA A 110 -14.72 18.08 22.39
CA ALA A 110 -16.08 18.62 22.45
C ALA A 110 -16.27 19.51 23.68
N THR A 111 -17.10 20.55 23.56
CA THR A 111 -17.32 21.52 24.65
C THR A 111 -18.17 20.95 25.78
N ARG A 112 -19.27 20.24 25.48
CA ARG A 112 -20.18 19.70 26.50
C ARG A 112 -20.85 18.40 26.05
N CYS A 113 -20.43 17.29 26.63
CA CYS A 113 -21.03 15.97 26.37
C CYS A 113 -21.94 15.49 27.52
N GLU A 114 -21.96 16.18 28.65
CA GLU A 114 -22.86 15.88 29.75
C GLU A 114 -24.33 16.05 29.34
N GLY A 115 -25.18 15.08 29.66
CA GLY A 115 -26.59 15.06 29.26
C GLY A 115 -26.85 14.83 27.77
N CYS A 116 -25.82 14.56 26.95
CA CYS A 116 -26.02 14.34 25.51
C CYS A 116 -26.77 13.01 25.25
N PRO A 117 -27.90 13.02 24.50
CA PRO A 117 -28.69 11.81 24.23
C PRO A 117 -27.92 10.77 23.41
N LEU A 118 -26.93 11.22 22.62
CA LEU A 118 -26.10 10.35 21.80
C LEU A 118 -24.88 9.78 22.53
N ARG A 119 -24.66 10.11 23.82
CA ARG A 119 -23.43 9.76 24.57
C ARG A 119 -23.12 8.27 24.53
N GLY A 120 -24.14 7.41 24.74
CA GLY A 120 -23.96 5.96 24.82
C GLY A 120 -23.36 5.31 23.57
N GLN A 121 -23.61 5.89 22.39
CA GLN A 121 -23.06 5.42 21.11
C GLN A 121 -21.81 6.22 20.67
N CYS A 122 -21.61 7.40 21.24
CA CYS A 122 -20.62 8.38 20.76
C CYS A 122 -19.20 8.18 21.30
N HIS A 123 -19.03 7.99 22.61
CA HIS A 123 -17.73 7.74 23.24
C HIS A 123 -17.89 7.11 24.62
N LYS A 124 -16.84 6.44 25.11
CA LYS A 124 -16.81 5.78 26.44
C LYS A 124 -16.06 6.55 27.52
N SER A 125 -15.48 7.72 27.21
CA SER A 125 -14.71 8.50 28.17
C SER A 125 -15.58 9.12 29.27
N LYS A 126 -14.99 9.30 30.47
CA LYS A 126 -15.68 9.92 31.63
C LYS A 126 -16.05 11.38 31.38
N GLY A 127 -15.16 12.15 30.76
CA GLY A 127 -15.36 13.56 30.40
C GLY A 127 -15.89 13.75 28.97
N ASN A 128 -15.65 14.92 28.39
CA ASN A 128 -16.05 15.21 27.01
C ASN A 128 -15.34 14.30 25.99
N ARG A 129 -15.99 14.09 24.85
CA ARG A 129 -15.40 13.38 23.72
C ARG A 129 -14.12 14.10 23.27
N GLN A 130 -13.05 13.34 23.16
CA GLN A 130 -11.78 13.76 22.58
C GLN A 130 -11.50 12.91 21.35
N ILE A 131 -10.99 13.52 20.29
CA ILE A 131 -10.54 12.83 19.09
C ILE A 131 -9.08 13.20 18.82
N GLU A 132 -8.39 12.26 18.20
CA GLU A 132 -7.00 12.41 17.81
C GLU A 132 -6.94 12.26 16.29
N VAL A 133 -6.34 13.23 15.63
CA VAL A 133 -6.29 13.29 14.18
C VAL A 133 -4.86 13.54 13.74
N ASN A 134 -4.38 12.69 12.84
CA ASN A 134 -3.15 12.92 12.11
C ASN A 134 -3.50 13.42 10.71
N HIS A 135 -3.34 14.73 10.49
CA HIS A 135 -3.72 15.40 9.25
C HIS A 135 -2.83 14.96 8.08
N THR A 136 -1.51 14.90 8.29
CA THR A 136 -0.53 14.44 7.30
C THR A 136 -0.85 13.04 6.76
N LEU A 137 -1.12 12.08 7.66
CA LEU A 137 -1.49 10.73 7.26
C LEU A 137 -2.86 10.69 6.58
N ASN A 138 -3.81 11.55 6.94
CA ASN A 138 -5.10 11.62 6.26
C ASN A 138 -4.95 12.14 4.82
N GLU A 139 -4.09 13.14 4.60
CA GLU A 139 -3.75 13.63 3.26
C GLU A 139 -3.10 12.53 2.42
N TYR A 140 -2.12 11.82 2.96
CA TYR A 140 -1.51 10.68 2.25
C TYR A 140 -2.50 9.57 1.93
N LYS A 141 -3.43 9.26 2.85
CA LYS A 141 -4.51 8.30 2.57
C LYS A 141 -5.46 8.79 1.47
N ALA A 142 -5.73 10.09 1.41
CA ALA A 142 -6.55 10.67 0.34
C ALA A 142 -5.86 10.50 -1.03
N ILE A 143 -4.58 10.87 -1.13
CA ILE A 143 -3.76 10.65 -2.34
C ILE A 143 -3.75 9.18 -2.73
N ALA A 144 -3.44 8.29 -1.77
CA ALA A 144 -3.42 6.85 -2.02
C ALA A 144 -4.78 6.31 -2.47
N ARG A 145 -5.89 6.81 -1.90
CA ARG A 145 -7.24 6.42 -2.31
C ARG A 145 -7.50 6.79 -3.76
N ASP A 146 -7.21 8.02 -4.14
CA ASP A 146 -7.43 8.52 -5.50
C ASP A 146 -6.60 7.72 -6.52
N LEU A 147 -5.33 7.47 -6.20
CA LEU A 147 -4.44 6.62 -7.00
C LEU A 147 -4.97 5.19 -7.13
N LEU A 148 -5.43 4.57 -6.06
CA LEU A 148 -5.95 3.20 -6.06
C LEU A 148 -7.28 3.07 -6.80
N THR A 149 -8.08 4.14 -6.89
CA THR A 149 -9.33 4.20 -7.66
C THR A 149 -9.14 4.64 -9.11
N SER A 150 -7.97 5.17 -9.46
CA SER A 150 -7.63 5.52 -10.84
C SER A 150 -7.59 4.29 -11.75
N GLU A 151 -7.67 4.51 -13.07
CA GLU A 151 -7.56 3.44 -14.07
C GLU A 151 -6.25 2.63 -13.90
N GLN A 152 -5.13 3.31 -13.66
CA GLN A 152 -3.85 2.65 -13.42
C GLN A 152 -3.87 1.84 -12.12
N GLY A 153 -4.45 2.36 -11.04
CA GLY A 153 -4.61 1.64 -9.78
C GLY A 153 -5.46 0.37 -9.94
N LEU A 154 -6.54 0.45 -10.70
CA LEU A 154 -7.39 -0.70 -11.05
C LEU A 154 -6.64 -1.72 -11.91
N ARG A 155 -5.82 -1.27 -12.86
CA ARG A 155 -4.96 -2.13 -13.68
C ARG A 155 -3.90 -2.85 -12.86
N HIS A 156 -3.25 -2.15 -11.93
CA HIS A 156 -2.30 -2.76 -10.99
C HIS A 156 -3.00 -3.83 -10.13
N ARG A 157 -4.24 -3.55 -9.70
CA ARG A 157 -5.06 -4.50 -8.96
C ARG A 157 -5.44 -5.74 -9.79
N SER A 158 -5.81 -5.57 -11.07
CA SER A 158 -6.18 -6.68 -11.95
C SER A 158 -4.98 -7.57 -12.33
N ASN A 159 -3.75 -7.03 -12.29
CA ASN A 159 -2.54 -7.78 -12.59
C ASN A 159 -2.02 -8.62 -11.40
N ARG A 160 -2.43 -8.31 -10.16
CA ARG A 160 -1.96 -9.02 -8.95
C ARG A 160 -2.25 -10.53 -8.93
N PRO A 161 -3.39 -11.04 -9.44
CA PRO A 161 -3.60 -12.47 -9.61
C PRO A 161 -2.61 -13.13 -10.59
N ILE A 162 -2.21 -12.39 -11.63
CA ILE A 162 -1.37 -12.90 -12.72
C ILE A 162 0.11 -12.91 -12.33
N GLU A 163 0.57 -11.87 -11.65
CA GLU A 163 2.00 -11.65 -11.42
C GLU A 163 2.48 -12.29 -10.10
N PRO A 164 2.22 -11.72 -8.91
CA PRO A 164 2.70 -12.31 -7.66
C PRO A 164 1.93 -13.57 -7.27
N GLU A 165 0.60 -13.58 -7.35
CA GLU A 165 -0.20 -14.68 -6.78
C GLU A 165 -0.03 -15.99 -7.56
N ALA A 166 -0.02 -15.93 -8.90
CA ALA A 166 0.24 -17.11 -9.72
C ALA A 166 1.62 -17.73 -9.46
N VAL A 167 2.67 -16.92 -9.28
CA VAL A 167 4.01 -17.42 -8.96
C VAL A 167 4.03 -18.10 -7.60
N PHE A 168 3.42 -17.48 -6.58
CA PHE A 168 3.34 -18.09 -5.26
C PHE A 168 2.50 -19.37 -5.26
N GLY A 169 1.38 -19.40 -5.98
CA GLY A 169 0.57 -20.60 -6.16
C GLY A 169 1.35 -21.73 -6.86
N GLN A 170 2.08 -21.43 -7.92
CA GLN A 170 2.91 -22.42 -8.62
C GLN A 170 4.02 -22.99 -7.72
N ILE A 171 4.65 -22.17 -6.88
CA ILE A 171 5.71 -22.62 -5.99
C ILE A 171 5.13 -23.45 -4.84
N LYS A 172 4.11 -22.93 -4.15
CA LYS A 172 3.57 -23.53 -2.92
C LYS A 172 2.63 -24.70 -3.19
N GLU A 173 1.65 -24.51 -4.07
CA GLU A 173 0.58 -25.48 -4.31
C GLU A 173 1.01 -26.50 -5.36
N CYS A 174 1.35 -26.06 -6.58
CA CYS A 174 1.77 -26.99 -7.63
C CYS A 174 3.14 -27.61 -7.32
N GLY A 175 4.08 -26.80 -6.84
CA GLY A 175 5.44 -27.21 -6.53
C GLY A 175 5.62 -27.83 -5.14
N LYS A 176 4.53 -27.97 -4.37
CA LYS A 176 4.47 -28.51 -3.00
C LYS A 176 5.51 -27.95 -2.02
N PHE A 177 6.04 -26.75 -2.30
CA PHE A 177 7.08 -26.11 -1.50
C PHE A 177 6.44 -25.27 -0.40
N ARG A 178 5.94 -25.95 0.63
CA ARG A 178 5.23 -25.31 1.76
C ARG A 178 6.09 -25.12 3.00
N ARG A 179 7.25 -25.76 3.09
CA ARG A 179 8.15 -25.69 4.26
C ARG A 179 9.60 -25.61 3.81
N LEU A 180 10.37 -24.78 4.53
CA LEU A 180 11.81 -24.75 4.48
C LEU A 180 12.37 -25.84 5.40
N ARG A 181 13.43 -26.55 5.01
CA ARG A 181 14.06 -27.59 5.82
C ARG A 181 15.26 -27.03 6.61
N LEU A 182 16.04 -26.18 5.98
CA LEU A 182 17.14 -25.48 6.65
C LEU A 182 16.60 -24.48 7.69
N ARG A 183 17.30 -24.40 8.82
CA ARG A 183 16.98 -23.48 9.91
C ARG A 183 17.82 -22.20 9.80
N GLY A 184 17.29 -21.12 10.36
CA GLY A 184 17.94 -19.81 10.36
C GLY A 184 17.79 -19.04 9.04
N LEU A 185 18.07 -17.73 9.09
CA LEU A 185 17.89 -16.83 7.94
C LEU A 185 18.80 -17.18 6.76
N SER A 186 20.03 -17.62 7.02
CA SER A 186 20.97 -18.05 5.98
C SER A 186 20.46 -19.29 5.23
N GLY A 187 20.05 -20.33 5.99
CA GLY A 187 19.46 -21.54 5.43
C GLY A 187 18.19 -21.26 4.61
N ALA A 188 17.29 -20.42 5.15
CA ALA A 188 16.08 -19.99 4.46
C ALA A 188 16.39 -19.27 3.14
N LYS A 189 17.39 -18.38 3.11
CA LYS A 189 17.83 -17.67 1.90
C LYS A 189 18.34 -18.64 0.84
N ILE A 190 19.15 -19.62 1.22
CA ILE A 190 19.72 -20.61 0.29
C ILE A 190 18.59 -21.45 -0.34
N GLU A 191 17.73 -22.05 0.48
CA GLU A 191 16.66 -22.91 -0.03
C GLU A 191 15.67 -22.14 -0.92
N PHE A 192 15.25 -20.96 -0.48
CA PHE A 192 14.35 -20.14 -1.27
C PHE A 192 15.01 -19.66 -2.56
N GLY A 193 16.29 -19.27 -2.51
CA GLY A 193 17.07 -18.88 -3.68
C GLY A 193 17.18 -19.99 -4.72
N LEU A 194 17.51 -21.22 -4.29
CA LEU A 194 17.54 -22.40 -5.17
C LEU A 194 16.16 -22.69 -5.77
N LYS A 195 15.08 -22.59 -4.98
CA LYS A 195 13.72 -22.78 -5.47
C LYS A 195 13.32 -21.72 -6.50
N ALA A 196 13.67 -20.46 -6.27
CA ALA A 196 13.42 -19.35 -7.18
C ALA A 196 14.21 -19.53 -8.49
N LEU A 197 15.49 -19.93 -8.42
CA LEU A 197 16.32 -20.23 -9.58
C LEU A 197 15.70 -21.36 -10.42
N ALA A 198 15.36 -22.49 -9.79
CA ALA A 198 14.72 -23.61 -10.47
C ALA A 198 13.39 -23.22 -11.12
N HIS A 199 12.58 -22.39 -10.45
CA HIS A 199 11.34 -21.86 -11.02
C HIS A 199 11.58 -20.99 -12.26
N ASN A 200 12.59 -20.12 -12.23
CA ASN A 200 12.96 -19.27 -13.36
C ASN A 200 13.49 -20.08 -14.54
N LEU A 201 14.35 -21.08 -14.28
CA LEU A 201 14.85 -22.00 -15.31
C LEU A 201 13.71 -22.77 -15.99
N ARG A 202 12.72 -23.25 -15.22
CA ARG A 202 11.53 -23.90 -15.78
C ARG A 202 10.75 -22.97 -16.70
N LYS A 203 10.57 -21.70 -16.32
CA LYS A 203 9.90 -20.69 -17.18
C LYS A 203 10.66 -20.44 -18.47
N LEU A 204 12.00 -20.32 -18.40
CA LEU A 204 12.85 -20.15 -19.57
C LEU A 204 12.77 -21.34 -20.52
N ALA A 205 12.81 -22.57 -20.00
CA ALA A 205 12.68 -23.79 -20.80
C ALA A 205 11.34 -23.85 -21.53
N LEU A 206 10.23 -23.54 -20.84
CA LEU A 206 8.89 -23.49 -21.46
C LEU A 206 8.78 -22.39 -22.54
N ALA A 207 9.40 -21.23 -22.31
CA ALA A 207 9.42 -20.15 -23.30
C ALA A 207 10.18 -20.56 -24.57
N ARG A 208 11.33 -21.24 -24.41
CA ARG A 208 12.14 -21.79 -25.52
C ARG A 208 11.41 -22.88 -26.30
N ALA A 209 10.77 -23.82 -25.61
CA ALA A 209 10.00 -24.89 -26.24
C ALA A 209 8.82 -24.37 -27.09
N LYS A 210 8.17 -23.30 -26.64
CA LYS A 210 7.11 -22.63 -27.42
C LYS A 210 7.66 -21.97 -28.68
N SER A 211 8.82 -21.32 -28.59
CA SER A 211 9.44 -20.64 -29.74
C SER A 211 10.02 -21.62 -30.78
N SER A 212 10.45 -22.82 -30.37
CA SER A 212 10.92 -23.87 -31.30
C SER A 212 9.80 -24.66 -32.00
N SER A 213 8.54 -24.52 -31.58
CA SER A 213 7.40 -25.29 -32.13
C SER A 213 6.73 -24.69 -33.39
N GLY A 214 7.28 -23.61 -33.95
CA GLY A 214 7.14 -23.23 -35.37
C GLY A 214 5.77 -22.85 -35.93
N ARG A 215 4.66 -23.00 -35.19
CA ARG A 215 3.31 -22.74 -35.72
C ARG A 215 3.08 -21.26 -36.05
N PRO A 216 2.38 -20.92 -37.16
CA PRO A 216 2.10 -19.53 -37.52
C PRO A 216 1.09 -18.91 -36.54
N LEU A 217 1.38 -17.68 -36.10
CA LEU A 217 0.41 -16.84 -35.39
C LEU A 217 -0.69 -16.43 -36.39
N SER A 218 -1.94 -16.82 -36.16
CA SER A 218 -3.08 -16.23 -36.86
C SER A 218 -3.22 -14.76 -36.45
N PRO A 219 -3.59 -13.84 -37.36
CA PRO A 219 -3.51 -12.39 -37.12
C PRO A 219 -4.67 -11.82 -36.30
N GLN A 220 -5.17 -12.55 -35.31
CA GLN A 220 -6.18 -12.04 -34.37
C GLN A 220 -5.82 -12.49 -32.95
N ASN A 221 -5.40 -11.52 -32.13
CA ASN A 221 -4.98 -11.61 -30.73
C ASN A 221 -3.47 -11.86 -30.50
N THR A 222 -2.62 -10.91 -30.91
CA THR A 222 -1.28 -10.75 -30.33
C THR A 222 -1.36 -9.89 -29.06
N PRO A 223 -1.25 -10.45 -27.84
CA PRO A 223 -0.86 -9.64 -26.70
C PRO A 223 0.60 -9.25 -26.93
N GLN A 224 0.88 -7.95 -27.07
CA GLN A 224 2.22 -7.41 -27.18
C GLN A 224 3.10 -7.92 -26.02
N THR A 225 3.89 -8.96 -26.27
CA THR A 225 4.91 -9.44 -25.36
C THR A 225 6.09 -8.48 -25.44
N ASN A 226 6.01 -7.40 -24.67
CA ASN A 226 7.14 -6.55 -24.41
C ASN A 226 8.18 -7.34 -23.60
N LEU A 227 9.34 -7.60 -24.22
CA LEU A 227 10.50 -8.30 -23.65
C LEU A 227 11.15 -7.54 -22.45
N SER A 228 10.60 -6.39 -22.05
CA SER A 228 10.97 -5.66 -20.83
C SER A 228 10.45 -6.28 -19.53
N LYS A 229 9.75 -7.43 -19.58
CA LYS A 229 9.08 -8.05 -18.43
C LYS A 229 9.75 -9.32 -17.87
N LEU A 230 11.08 -9.40 -17.91
CA LEU A 230 11.82 -10.39 -17.14
C LEU A 230 11.93 -9.90 -15.70
N ASN A 231 10.94 -10.29 -14.91
CA ASN A 231 10.61 -9.63 -13.67
C ASN A 231 11.05 -10.49 -12.47
N ILE A 232 12.13 -10.06 -11.82
CA ILE A 232 12.73 -10.68 -10.64
C ILE A 232 12.20 -9.91 -9.42
N GLY A 233 11.31 -10.53 -8.65
CA GLY A 233 11.01 -10.23 -7.24
C GLY A 233 10.68 -8.78 -6.86
N PHE A 234 9.40 -8.54 -6.57
CA PHE A 234 8.82 -7.25 -6.14
C PHE A 234 8.82 -6.18 -7.25
N TRP A 235 7.62 -5.67 -7.56
CA TRP A 235 7.33 -5.28 -8.93
C TRP A 235 7.31 -3.78 -9.20
N CYS A 236 8.52 -3.23 -9.24
CA CYS A 236 8.82 -1.93 -9.84
C CYS A 236 8.33 -1.91 -11.31
N ARG A 237 7.58 -0.88 -11.73
CA ARG A 237 7.24 -0.65 -13.14
C ARG A 237 7.87 0.66 -13.63
N PHE A 238 8.65 0.57 -14.69
CA PHE A 238 9.29 1.70 -15.38
C PHE A 238 8.52 2.02 -16.66
N ASN A 239 8.29 3.31 -16.94
CA ASN A 239 7.69 3.75 -18.19
C ASN A 239 8.76 4.39 -19.08
N SER A 240 9.33 3.59 -19.99
CA SER A 240 10.31 4.05 -20.98
C SER A 240 9.61 4.80 -22.11
N ASN A 241 9.23 6.06 -21.89
CA ASN A 241 8.82 6.97 -22.96
C ASN A 241 9.13 8.42 -22.57
N ARG A 242 10.40 8.82 -22.68
CA ARG A 242 10.77 10.19 -23.03
C ARG A 242 11.91 10.16 -24.06
N PRO A 243 11.82 10.96 -25.13
CA PRO A 243 12.87 11.07 -26.12
C PRO A 243 14.10 11.72 -25.48
N ILE A 244 15.27 11.17 -25.78
CA ILE A 244 16.57 11.79 -25.51
C ILE A 244 16.61 13.04 -26.39
N ALA A 245 16.49 14.21 -25.78
CA ALA A 245 16.91 15.45 -26.41
C ALA A 245 18.44 15.54 -26.28
N ALA A 246 19.08 15.89 -27.40
CA ALA A 246 20.51 15.94 -27.65
C ALA A 246 21.28 16.86 -26.69
#